data_AF-A0A958QJY1-F1
#
_entry.id   AF-A0A958QJY1-F1
#
_cell.length_a   1.000
_cell.length_b   1.000
_cell.length_c   1.000
_cell.angle_alpha   90.00
_cell.angle_beta   90.00
_cell.angle_gamma   90.00
#
_symmetry.space_group_name_H-M   'P 1'
#
loop_
_entity.id
_entity.type
_entity.pdbx_description
1 polymer ?
#
loop_
_entity_poly.entity_id
_entity_poly.type
_entity_poly.pdbx_seq_one_letter_code
_entity_poly.pdbx_strand_id
1 'polypeptide(L)'
;KSARMNTLKQIEKTPNETFLLMDTPYRLKQTLDEVKALGKREVLLGLNLTADDEIIIEAQANQLESLVKTDKAEFILLIYKK
;
A
#
# COMPACT_ATOMS: atom_id res chain seq x y z
N LYS A 1 -19.11 -6.08 -0.77
CA LYS A 1 -17.97 -5.30 -1.32
C LYS A 1 -17.46 -4.41 -0.20
N SER A 2 -16.20 -4.55 0.23
CA SER A 2 -15.69 -3.83 1.41
C SER A 2 -15.70 -2.32 1.19
N ALA A 3 -16.00 -1.53 2.22
CA ALA A 3 -15.99 -0.06 2.16
C ALA A 3 -14.63 0.48 1.67
N ARG A 4 -13.53 -0.18 2.07
CA ARG A 4 -12.15 0.15 1.67
C ARG A 4 -11.93 0.12 0.15
N MET A 5 -12.43 -0.91 -0.54
CA MET A 5 -12.31 -1.01 -2.00
C MET A 5 -12.99 0.16 -2.73
N ASN A 6 -14.11 0.66 -2.20
CA ASN A 6 -14.77 1.84 -2.77
C ASN A 6 -13.95 3.11 -2.54
N THR A 7 -13.36 3.26 -1.34
CA THR A 7 -12.46 4.39 -1.02
C THR A 7 -11.22 4.39 -1.90
N LEU A 8 -10.56 3.23 -2.11
CA LEU A 8 -9.39 3.13 -2.98
C LEU A 8 -9.70 3.55 -4.42
N LYS A 9 -10.88 3.20 -4.94
CA LYS A 9 -11.34 3.66 -6.25
C LYS A 9 -11.66 5.15 -6.31
N GLN A 10 -12.04 5.78 -5.19
CA GLN A 10 -12.19 7.23 -5.13
C GLN A 10 -10.81 7.89 -5.12
N ILE A 11 -9.87 7.38 -4.33
CA ILE A 11 -8.47 7.85 -4.28
C ILE A 11 -7.82 7.78 -5.66
N GLU A 12 -8.04 6.70 -6.41
CA GLU A 12 -7.54 6.53 -7.79
C GLU A 12 -7.96 7.67 -8.73
N LYS A 13 -9.11 8.30 -8.46
CA LYS A 13 -9.66 9.45 -9.20
C LYS A 13 -9.21 10.81 -8.66
N THR A 14 -8.45 10.85 -7.55
CA THR A 14 -7.94 12.07 -6.93
C THR A 14 -6.43 12.17 -7.15
N PRO A 15 -5.97 12.64 -8.33
CA PRO A 15 -4.56 12.57 -8.71
C PRO A 15 -3.68 13.53 -7.92
N ASN A 16 -4.21 14.61 -7.36
CA ASN A 16 -3.39 15.69 -6.80
C ASN A 16 -3.10 15.56 -5.30
N GLU A 17 -3.58 14.49 -4.66
CA GLU A 17 -3.47 14.29 -3.22
C GLU A 17 -2.58 13.09 -2.91
N THR A 18 -1.80 13.22 -1.82
CA THR A 18 -1.02 12.14 -1.24
C THR A 18 -1.79 11.53 -0.07
N PHE A 19 -1.86 10.20 -0.01
CA PHE A 19 -2.57 9.48 1.05
C PHE A 19 -1.61 8.60 1.83
N LEU A 20 -1.82 8.50 3.15
CA LEU A 20 -1.14 7.55 4.02
C LEU A 20 -2.13 6.47 4.46
N LEU A 21 -1.78 5.21 4.26
CA LEU A 21 -2.52 4.05 4.75
C LEU A 21 -1.68 3.33 5.80
N MET A 22 -2.34 2.93 6.88
CA MET A 22 -1.79 2.10 7.95
C MET A 22 -2.85 1.10 8.36
N ASP A 23 -2.43 -0.09 8.78
CA ASP A 23 -3.32 -1.09 9.37
C ASP A 23 -2.51 -2.02 10.29
N THR A 24 -3.23 -2.94 10.94
CA THR A 24 -2.64 -4.01 11.75
C THR A 24 -1.80 -4.98 10.91
N PRO A 25 -0.72 -5.57 11.48
CA PRO A 25 0.25 -6.36 10.69
C PRO A 25 -0.32 -7.53 9.89
N TYR A 26 -1.33 -8.21 10.42
CA TYR A 26 -1.94 -9.38 9.78
C TYR A 26 -2.83 -9.00 8.57
N ARG A 27 -3.11 -7.70 8.37
CA ARG A 27 -3.87 -7.19 7.22
C ARG A 27 -2.98 -6.78 6.05
N LEU A 28 -1.65 -6.92 6.16
CA LEU A 28 -0.71 -6.54 5.12
C LEU A 28 -1.09 -7.17 3.77
N LYS A 29 -1.16 -8.51 3.70
CA LYS A 29 -1.49 -9.24 2.47
C LYS A 29 -2.79 -8.76 1.83
N GLN A 30 -3.86 -8.67 2.61
CA GLN A 30 -5.16 -8.19 2.12
C GLN A 30 -5.10 -6.73 1.67
N THR A 31 -4.28 -5.90 2.32
CA THR A 31 -4.09 -4.50 1.94
C THR A 31 -3.38 -4.37 0.61
N LEU A 32 -2.30 -5.12 0.41
CA LEU A 32 -1.56 -5.14 -0.85
C LEU A 32 -2.42 -5.60 -2.02
N ASP A 33 -3.26 -6.63 -1.83
CA ASP A 33 -4.19 -7.09 -2.86
C ASP A 33 -5.21 -6.01 -3.24
N GLU A 34 -5.80 -5.33 -2.25
CA GLU A 34 -6.79 -4.28 -2.53
C GLU A 34 -6.16 -3.03 -3.16
N VAL A 35 -4.92 -2.70 -2.80
CA VAL A 35 -4.16 -1.55 -3.33
C VAL A 35 -3.88 -1.66 -4.82
N LYS A 36 -3.88 -2.87 -5.40
CA LYS A 36 -3.80 -3.07 -6.86
C LYS A 36 -4.87 -2.29 -7.64
N ALA A 37 -5.99 -1.96 -7.00
CA ALA A 37 -7.04 -1.11 -7.58
C ALA A 37 -6.56 0.29 -7.97
N LEU A 38 -5.42 0.76 -7.43
CA LEU A 38 -4.77 2.02 -7.82
C LEU A 38 -3.98 1.91 -9.14
N GLY A 39 -3.86 0.70 -9.72
CA GLY A 39 -3.25 0.47 -11.02
C GLY A 39 -1.75 0.76 -11.03
N LYS A 40 -1.31 1.61 -11.97
CA LYS A 40 0.11 1.96 -12.18
C LYS A 40 0.57 3.15 -11.32
N ARG A 41 -0.21 3.56 -10.32
CA ARG A 41 0.15 4.67 -9.44
C ARG A 41 1.38 4.27 -8.62
N GLU A 42 2.38 5.14 -8.57
CA GLU A 42 3.57 4.95 -7.74
C GLU A 42 3.19 5.04 -6.26
N VAL A 43 3.72 4.12 -5.46
CA VAL A 43 3.50 4.02 -4.03
C VAL A 43 4.79 3.64 -3.32
N LEU A 44 4.90 4.01 -2.04
CA LEU A 44 6.01 3.61 -1.16
C LEU A 44 5.46 2.83 0.03
N LEU A 45 5.91 1.59 0.18
CA LEU A 45 5.64 0.72 1.32
C LEU A 45 6.85 0.71 2.24
N GLY A 46 6.68 1.15 3.47
CA GLY A 46 7.64 0.93 4.55
C GLY A 46 7.16 -0.23 5.42
N LEU A 47 8.01 -1.21 5.68
CA LEU A 47 7.76 -2.33 6.59
C LEU A 47 8.71 -2.24 7.79
N ASN A 48 8.19 -2.53 8.98
CA ASN A 48 8.94 -2.61 10.24
C ASN A 48 9.91 -1.41 10.42
N LEU A 49 9.40 -0.19 10.18
CA LEU A 49 10.21 1.02 10.28
C LEU A 49 10.87 1.13 11.65
N THR A 50 12.13 1.57 11.68
CA THR A 50 12.99 1.70 12.87
C THR A 50 13.43 0.38 13.52
N ALA A 51 13.11 -0.77 12.92
CA ALA A 51 13.60 -2.09 13.36
C ALA A 51 14.76 -2.58 12.47
N ASP A 52 15.49 -3.60 12.94
CA ASP A 52 16.63 -4.18 12.20
C ASP A 52 16.23 -4.82 10.86
N ASP A 53 14.97 -5.23 10.72
CA ASP A 53 14.38 -5.82 9.52
C ASP A 53 13.55 -4.81 8.70
N GLU A 54 13.85 -3.51 8.83
CA GLU A 54 13.23 -2.45 8.04
C GLU A 54 13.38 -2.70 6.54
N ILE A 55 12.27 -2.56 5.80
CA ILE A 55 12.24 -2.68 4.34
C ILE A 55 11.47 -1.51 3.76
N ILE A 56 12.04 -0.83 2.76
CA ILE A 56 11.36 0.21 1.98
C ILE A 56 11.26 -0.26 0.53
N ILE A 57 10.04 -0.29 0.00
CA ILE A 57 9.76 -0.68 -1.38
C ILE A 57 8.99 0.44 -2.06
N GLU A 58 9.53 0.94 -3.16
CA GLU A 58 8.85 1.88 -4.05
C GLU A 58 8.55 1.18 -5.38
N ALA A 59 7.29 1.18 -5.80
CA ALA A 59 6.83 0.49 -6.99
C ALA A 59 5.44 0.97 -7.44
N GLN A 60 4.99 0.47 -8.60
CA GLN A 60 3.59 0.58 -8.99
C GLN A 60 2.70 -0.26 -8.07
N ALA A 61 1.55 0.28 -7.69
CA ALA A 61 0.60 -0.37 -6.79
C ALA A 61 0.20 -1.78 -7.25
N ASN A 62 0.09 -2.03 -8.56
CA ASN A 62 -0.21 -3.35 -9.13
C ASN A 62 0.95 -4.35 -9.09
N GLN A 63 2.18 -3.91 -8.80
CA GLN A 63 3.39 -4.74 -8.67
C GLN A 63 3.80 -4.95 -7.21
N LEU A 64 3.29 -4.14 -6.29
CA LEU A 64 3.77 -4.09 -4.91
C LEU A 64 3.70 -5.45 -4.18
N GLU A 65 2.61 -6.20 -4.33
CA GLU A 65 2.43 -7.49 -3.63
C GLU A 65 3.51 -8.52 -4.00
N SER A 66 3.98 -8.56 -5.25
CA SER A 66 4.98 -9.55 -5.68
C SER A 66 6.39 -9.27 -5.15
N LEU A 67 6.63 -8.05 -4.65
CA LEU A 67 7.90 -7.64 -4.06
C LEU A 67 7.98 -7.93 -2.55
N VAL A 68 6.83 -8.14 -1.90
CA VAL A 68 6.75 -8.36 -0.46
C VAL A 68 6.85 -9.86 -0.16
N LYS A 69 7.85 -10.25 0.63
CA LYS A 69 8.16 -11.65 0.97
C LYS A 69 7.52 -12.13 2.27
N THR A 70 6.74 -11.29 2.95
CA THR A 70 6.07 -11.61 4.21
C THR A 70 4.57 -11.36 4.12
N ASP A 71 3.77 -12.21 4.77
CA ASP A 71 2.33 -12.02 4.89
C ASP A 71 1.95 -11.16 6.11
N LYS A 72 2.91 -10.84 6.99
CA LYS A 72 2.70 -10.09 8.24
C LYS A 72 3.89 -9.21 8.58
N ALA A 73 3.66 -7.90 8.69
CA ALA A 73 4.64 -6.91 9.18
C ALA A 73 3.91 -5.62 9.58
N GLU A 74 4.49 -4.83 10.48
CA GLU A 74 4.03 -3.45 10.66
C GLU A 74 4.33 -2.66 9.39
N PHE A 75 3.41 -1.79 8.97
CA PHE A 75 3.60 -1.11 7.70
C PHE A 75 2.98 0.28 7.64
N ILE A 76 3.59 1.11 6.79
CA ILE A 76 2.99 2.32 6.24
C ILE A 76 2.96 2.18 4.71
N LEU A 77 1.90 2.68 4.09
CA LEU A 77 1.81 2.77 2.65
C LEU A 77 1.48 4.21 2.23
N LEU A 78 2.43 4.85 1.56
CA LEU A 78 2.30 6.17 0.99
C LEU A 78 1.83 6.05 -0.46
N ILE A 79 0.74 6.71 -0.79
CA ILE A 79 0.21 6.80 -2.15
C ILE A 79 0.50 8.21 -2.67
N TYR A 80 1.40 8.35 -3.63
CA TYR A 80 1.79 9.66 -4.17
C TYR A 80 0.71 10.28 -5.04
N LYS A 81 0.80 11.59 -5.28
CA LYS A 81 0.06 12.23 -6.39
C LYS A 81 0.44 11.58 -7.74
N LYS A 82 -0.53 11.49 -8.65
CA LYS A 82 -0.39 10.87 -9.98
C LYS A 82 0.27 11.82 -10.97
#